data_AF-A0A366DRD0-F1
#
_entry.id   AF-A0A366DRD0-F1
#
_cell.length_a   1.000
_cell.length_b   1.000
_cell.length_c   1.000
_cell.angle_alpha   90.00
_cell.angle_beta   90.00
_cell.angle_gamma   90.00
#
_symmetry.space_group_name_H-M   'P 1'
#
loop_
_entity.id
_entity.type
_entity.pdbx_description
1 polymer ?
#
loop_
_entity_poly.entity_id
_entity_poly.type
_entity_poly.pdbx_seq_one_letter_code
_entity_poly.pdbx_strand_id
1 'polypeptide(L)'
;MKRKIASRKLKRTCSYCNRPFNKSDIYYIDRKVVGIGSYVSACEFIECPKCHYDMKRSKERFKTFVKKCHHPIVDEVWHHIPGEAVMEPCGKQCLICGDFT
;
A
#
# COMPACT_ATOMS: atom_id res chain seq x y z
N MET A 1 -12.40 2.75 6.95
CA MET A 1 -11.77 3.17 8.21
C MET A 1 -12.66 4.13 8.98
N LYS A 2 -12.78 3.94 10.30
CA LYS A 2 -13.52 4.82 11.21
C LYS A 2 -12.56 5.82 11.86
N ARG A 3 -12.92 7.11 11.88
CA ARG A 3 -12.18 8.16 12.60
C ARG A 3 -12.42 8.03 14.10
N LYS A 4 -11.36 8.12 14.90
CA LYS A 4 -11.39 8.11 16.36
C LYS A 4 -10.45 9.17 16.93
N ILE A 5 -10.64 9.48 18.21
CA ILE A 5 -9.76 10.34 19.00
C ILE A 5 -9.21 9.50 20.15
N ALA A 6 -7.90 9.59 20.37
CA ALA A 6 -7.24 8.83 21.42
C ALA A 6 -7.56 9.43 22.80
N SER A 7 -8.21 8.67 23.68
CA SER A 7 -8.48 9.11 25.06
C SER A 7 -7.23 9.14 25.95
N ARG A 8 -6.18 8.44 25.54
CA ARG A 8 -4.87 8.29 26.20
C ARG A 8 -3.79 7.98 25.14
N LYS A 9 -2.52 7.97 25.54
CA LYS A 9 -1.44 7.46 24.71
C LYS A 9 -1.74 6.01 24.30
N LEU A 10 -1.75 5.73 23.00
CA LEU A 10 -1.97 4.38 22.50
C LEU A 10 -0.66 3.58 22.58
N LYS A 11 -0.76 2.28 22.89
CA LYS A 11 0.38 1.36 22.79
C LYS A 11 0.78 1.08 21.34
N ARG A 12 -0.17 1.28 20.41
CA ARG A 12 0.00 1.06 18.97
C ARG A 12 0.51 2.33 18.30
N THR A 13 1.18 2.14 17.18
CA THR A 13 1.69 3.20 16.29
C THR A 13 0.95 3.15 14.96
N CYS A 14 1.14 4.18 14.13
CA CYS A 14 0.66 4.18 12.75
C CYS A 14 1.30 3.02 11.98
N SER A 15 0.49 2.19 11.32
CA SER A 15 0.93 1.01 10.55
C SER A 15 1.85 1.35 9.37
N TYR A 16 1.91 2.62 8.94
CA TYR A 16 2.70 3.04 7.77
C TYR A 16 3.95 3.84 8.11
N CYS A 17 3.89 4.69 9.13
CA CYS A 17 4.99 5.60 9.46
C CYS A 17 5.51 5.42 10.89
N ASN A 18 5.00 4.43 11.63
CA ASN A 18 5.35 4.15 13.01
C ASN A 18 5.21 5.33 13.99
N ARG A 19 4.51 6.40 13.59
CA ARG A 19 4.21 7.55 14.48
C ARG A 19 3.41 7.07 15.69
N PRO A 20 3.80 7.43 16.93
CA PRO A 20 3.00 7.15 18.13
C PRO A 20 1.77 8.07 18.20
N PHE A 21 0.73 7.60 18.89
CA PHE A 21 -0.47 8.39 19.17
C PHE A 21 -0.53 8.79 20.64
N ASN A 22 -0.60 10.09 20.89
CA ASN A 22 -0.77 10.68 22.21
C ASN A 22 -2.27 10.90 22.52
N LYS A 23 -2.56 11.30 23.76
CA LYS A 23 -3.92 11.73 24.13
C LYS A 23 -4.37 12.85 23.21
N SER A 24 -5.64 12.81 22.81
CA SER A 24 -6.31 13.72 21.88
C SER A 24 -5.86 13.62 20.42
N ASP A 25 -4.91 12.74 20.06
CA ASP A 25 -4.57 12.52 18.66
C ASP A 25 -5.74 11.87 17.90
N ILE A 26 -5.99 12.36 16.69
CA ILE A 26 -6.92 11.74 15.74
C ILE A 26 -6.20 10.55 15.09
N TYR A 27 -6.92 9.44 14.96
CA TYR A 27 -6.46 8.28 14.21
C TYR A 27 -7.62 7.63 13.47
N TYR A 28 -7.27 6.82 12.49
CA TYR A 28 -8.22 6.04 11.69
C TYR A 28 -7.95 4.57 11.96
N ILE A 29 -9.01 3.79 12.17
CA ILE A 29 -8.90 2.36 12.48
C ILE A 29 -9.77 1.54 11.53
N ASP A 30 -9.21 0.44 11.04
CA ASP A 30 -9.92 -0.63 10.36
C ASP A 30 -9.66 -1.93 11.11
N ARG A 31 -10.71 -2.71 11.36
CA ARG A 31 -10.57 -4.08 11.87
C ARG A 31 -11.25 -5.01 10.89
N LYS A 32 -10.49 -5.99 10.39
CA LYS A 32 -10.99 -7.07 9.55
C LYS A 32 -10.90 -8.36 10.34
N VAL A 33 -12.02 -9.07 10.42
CA VAL A 33 -12.08 -10.40 11.03
C VAL A 33 -12.40 -11.36 9.90
N VAL A 34 -11.56 -12.37 9.71
CA VAL A 34 -11.69 -13.38 8.65
C VAL A 34 -11.77 -14.75 9.32
N GLY A 35 -12.83 -15.49 9.01
CA GLY A 35 -12.94 -16.90 9.36
C GLY A 35 -12.45 -17.77 8.20
N ILE A 36 -11.59 -18.75 8.47
CA ILE A 36 -11.15 -19.75 7.50
C ILE A 36 -11.35 -21.13 8.14
N GLY A 37 -12.39 -21.86 7.70
CA GLY A 37 -12.79 -23.13 8.32
C GLY A 37 -13.12 -22.94 9.80
N SER A 38 -12.41 -23.66 10.67
CA SER A 38 -12.53 -23.56 12.13
C SER A 38 -11.71 -22.43 12.76
N TYR A 39 -10.93 -21.68 11.97
CA TYR A 39 -10.04 -20.64 12.49
C TYR A 39 -10.63 -19.25 12.31
N VAL A 40 -10.48 -18.41 13.33
CA VAL A 40 -10.83 -16.98 13.27
C VAL A 40 -9.56 -16.16 13.43
N SER A 41 -9.25 -15.35 12.41
CA SER A 41 -8.15 -14.40 12.42
C SER A 41 -8.68 -12.97 12.42
N ALA A 42 -8.03 -12.07 13.14
CA ALA A 42 -8.38 -10.65 13.14
C ALA A 42 -7.13 -9.80 12.88
N CYS A 43 -7.22 -8.92 11.90
CA CYS A 43 -6.20 -7.92 11.60
C CYS A 43 -6.75 -6.52 11.89
N GLU A 44 -5.93 -5.68 12.53
CA GLU A 44 -6.26 -4.30 12.82
C GLU A 44 -5.21 -3.39 12.19
N PHE A 45 -5.67 -2.38 11.44
CA PHE A 45 -4.84 -1.36 10.82
C PHE A 45 -5.17 -0.01 11.43
N ILE A 46 -4.15 0.69 11.91
CA ILE A 46 -4.28 2.04 12.47
C ILE A 46 -3.46 3.02 11.64
N GLU A 47 -4.10 4.09 11.19
CA GLU A 47 -3.51 5.14 10.38
C GLU A 47 -3.53 6.48 11.12
N CYS A 48 -2.44 7.24 11.03
CA CYS A 48 -2.47 8.66 11.38
C CYS A 48 -3.16 9.48 10.28
N PRO A 49 -3.61 10.71 10.57
CA PRO A 49 -4.36 11.50 9.58
C PRO A 49 -3.58 11.76 8.30
N LYS A 50 -2.27 11.98 8.41
CA LYS A 50 -1.38 12.17 7.27
C LYS A 50 -1.41 10.95 6.34
N CYS A 51 -1.03 9.77 6.86
CA CYS A 51 -0.99 8.54 6.07
C CYS A 51 -2.36 8.16 5.49
N HIS A 52 -3.44 8.42 6.24
CA HIS A 52 -4.80 8.17 5.76
C HIS A 52 -5.14 8.97 4.50
N TYR A 53 -4.91 10.28 4.52
CA TYR A 53 -5.18 11.13 3.38
C TYR A 53 -4.19 10.93 2.24
N ASP A 54 -2.92 10.63 2.53
CA ASP A 54 -1.93 10.28 1.52
C ASP A 54 -2.34 9.02 0.75
N MET A 55 -2.75 7.96 1.45
CA MET A 55 -3.28 6.75 0.82
C MET A 55 -4.57 7.00 0.05
N LYS A 56 -5.50 7.79 0.60
CA LYS A 56 -6.75 8.11 -0.08
C LYS A 56 -6.48 8.85 -1.39
N ARG A 57 -5.62 9.87 -1.34
CA ARG A 57 -5.19 10.64 -2.51
C ARG A 57 -4.46 9.76 -3.53
N SER A 58 -3.57 8.88 -3.08
CA SER A 58 -2.86 7.92 -3.94
C SER A 58 -3.85 6.98 -4.65
N LYS A 59 -4.84 6.44 -3.94
CA LYS A 59 -5.91 5.60 -4.51
C LYS A 59 -6.78 6.36 -5.52
N GLU A 60 -7.14 7.60 -5.24
CA GLU A 60 -7.92 8.44 -6.18
C GLU A 60 -7.14 8.76 -7.45
N ARG A 61 -5.85 9.10 -7.31
CA ARG A 61 -4.93 9.28 -8.43
C ARG A 61 -4.82 8.01 -9.25
N PHE A 62 -4.57 6.86 -8.61
CA PHE A 62 -4.52 5.55 -9.27
C PHE A 62 -5.79 5.27 -10.09
N LYS A 63 -6.98 5.47 -9.51
CA LYS A 63 -8.26 5.31 -10.24
C LYS A 63 -8.37 6.22 -11.45
N THR A 64 -7.82 7.44 -11.37
CA THR A 64 -7.82 8.39 -12.49
C THR A 64 -6.83 7.95 -13.57
N PHE A 65 -5.65 7.47 -13.19
CA PHE A 65 -4.64 7.00 -14.13
C PHE A 65 -5.04 5.71 -14.85
N VAL A 66 -5.68 4.76 -14.15
CA VAL A 66 -6.24 3.53 -14.74
C VAL A 66 -7.25 3.83 -15.85
N LYS A 67 -8.03 4.92 -15.73
CA LYS A 67 -8.98 5.32 -16.78
C LYS A 67 -8.31 5.90 -18.02
N LYS A 68 -7.09 6.43 -17.88
CA LYS A 68 -6.36 7.14 -18.92
C LYS A 68 -5.33 6.26 -19.61
N CYS A 69 -4.92 5.15 -19.01
CA CYS A 69 -3.91 4.28 -19.57
C CYS A 69 -4.48 2.95 -20.07
N HIS A 70 -4.15 2.62 -21.31
CA HIS A 70 -4.60 1.40 -21.97
C HIS A 70 -3.58 0.27 -21.89
N HIS A 71 -2.39 0.58 -21.40
CA HIS A 71 -1.25 -0.31 -21.32
C HIS A 71 -1.20 -1.04 -19.97
N PRO A 72 -0.75 -2.31 -19.91
CA PRO A 72 -0.87 -3.17 -18.73
C PRO A 72 0.08 -2.78 -17.59
N ILE A 73 -0.37 -2.69 -16.34
CA ILE A 73 0.42 -2.15 -15.20
C ILE A 73 1.55 -3.12 -14.73
N VAL A 74 2.79 -3.03 -15.24
CA VAL A 74 3.88 -4.02 -14.99
C VAL A 74 5.31 -3.42 -14.94
N ASP A 75 6.35 -4.23 -14.71
CA ASP A 75 7.60 -3.96 -13.96
C ASP A 75 8.93 -4.01 -14.78
N GLU A 76 10.11 -3.83 -14.14
CA GLU A 76 11.45 -3.86 -14.77
C GLU A 76 11.97 -5.28 -15.06
N VAL A 77 12.46 -5.52 -16.28
CA VAL A 77 12.80 -6.86 -16.77
C VAL A 77 14.30 -7.02 -17.02
N TRP A 78 14.84 -8.12 -16.48
CA TRP A 78 16.24 -8.54 -16.61
C TRP A 78 16.30 -9.91 -17.32
N HIS A 79 17.25 -10.11 -18.24
CA HIS A 79 17.63 -11.37 -18.89
C HIS A 79 19.11 -11.69 -18.65
N HIS A 80 19.63 -12.78 -19.19
CA HIS A 80 21.02 -13.21 -19.04
C HIS A 80 21.76 -13.13 -20.37
N ILE A 81 23.03 -12.73 -20.34
CA ILE A 81 23.87 -12.61 -21.54
C ILE A 81 24.27 -14.02 -22.03
N PRO A 82 24.16 -14.34 -23.33
CA PRO A 82 24.46 -15.68 -23.84
C PRO A 82 25.92 -16.09 -23.61
N GLY A 83 26.13 -17.15 -22.84
CA GLY A 83 27.47 -17.67 -22.52
C GLY A 83 28.10 -17.15 -21.23
N GLU A 84 27.41 -16.28 -20.49
CA GLU A 84 27.88 -15.72 -19.21
C GLU A 84 26.93 -16.04 -18.04
N ALA A 85 27.43 -15.93 -16.81
CA ALA A 85 26.66 -16.13 -15.57
C ALA A 85 26.08 -14.81 -15.01
N VAL A 86 26.06 -13.74 -15.81
CA VAL A 86 25.61 -12.40 -15.41
C VAL A 86 24.30 -12.02 -16.14
N MET A 87 23.50 -11.15 -15.52
CA MET A 87 22.24 -10.64 -16.07
C MET A 87 22.42 -9.30 -16.81
N GLU A 88 21.67 -9.11 -17.89
CA GLU A 88 21.47 -7.86 -18.60
C GLU A 88 20.00 -7.40 -18.55
N PRO A 89 19.70 -6.12 -18.41
CA PRO A 89 18.33 -5.62 -18.48
C PRO A 89 17.74 -5.72 -19.91
N CYS A 90 16.49 -6.16 -20.06
CA CYS A 90 15.83 -6.32 -21.36
C CYS A 90 14.63 -5.41 -21.62
N GLY A 91 14.25 -4.62 -20.63
CA GLY A 91 13.47 -3.42 -20.79
C GLY A 91 12.39 -3.31 -19.72
N LYS A 92 11.56 -2.27 -19.85
CA LYS A 92 10.73 -1.84 -18.74
C LYS A 92 9.31 -1.69 -19.15
N GLN A 93 8.53 -2.50 -18.48
CA GLN A 93 7.11 -2.44 -18.49
C GLN A 93 6.69 -1.35 -17.49
N CYS A 94 5.59 -0.65 -17.75
CA CYS A 94 5.06 0.42 -16.90
C CYS A 94 3.99 0.02 -15.84
N LEU A 95 4.20 0.40 -14.59
CA LEU A 95 3.39 0.01 -13.41
C LEU A 95 2.09 0.82 -13.21
N ILE A 96 1.58 1.43 -14.28
CA ILE A 96 0.32 2.19 -14.40
C ILE A 96 -0.18 2.17 -15.89
N CYS A 97 0.75 2.01 -16.83
CA CYS A 97 0.64 2.07 -18.28
C CYS A 97 1.63 1.13 -18.99
N GLY A 98 1.84 -0.07 -18.49
CA GLY A 98 3.00 -0.89 -18.83
C GLY A 98 3.01 -1.67 -20.07
N ASP A 99 2.97 -0.90 -21.11
CA ASP A 99 3.91 -1.03 -22.18
C ASP A 99 5.31 -1.18 -21.58
N PHE A 100 6.01 -2.23 -22.04
CA PHE A 100 7.33 -1.88 -22.54
C PHE A 100 7.13 -0.76 -23.53
N THR A 101 7.79 0.35 -23.26
CA THR A 101 8.00 1.33 -24.33
C THR A 101 8.97 0.75 -25.35
#